data_AF-C7M5P0-F1
#
_entry.id   AF-C7M5P0-F1
#
_cell.length_a   1.000
_cell.length_b   1.000
_cell.length_c   1.000
_cell.angle_alpha   90.00
_cell.angle_beta   90.00
_cell.angle_gamma   90.00
#
_symmetry.space_group_name_H-M   'P 1'
#
loop_
_entity.id
_entity.type
_entity.pdbx_description
1 polymer ?
#
loop_
_entity_poly.entity_id
_entity_poly.type
_entity_poly.pdbx_seq_one_letter_code
_entity_poly.pdbx_strand_id
1 'polypeptide(L)' 'MGDRNTEKKLFRDKLLKGLDVAYKRMIAEKRKNNQKIVVHREGKIVTINP' A
#
# COMPACT_ATOMS: atom_id res chain seq x y z
N MET A 1 -11.46 -5.22 -31.95
CA MET A 1 -10.97 -4.07 -31.15
C MET A 1 -10.96 -4.52 -29.70
N GLY A 2 -9.79 -4.59 -29.06
CA GLY A 2 -9.70 -4.98 -27.64
C GLY A 2 -10.44 -3.98 -26.77
N ASP A 3 -11.20 -4.49 -25.80
CA ASP A 3 -11.98 -3.69 -24.88
C ASP A 3 -11.05 -2.82 -24.03
N ARG A 4 -10.91 -1.53 -24.38
CA ARG A 4 -10.03 -0.56 -23.68
C ARG A 4 -10.32 -0.50 -22.17
N ASN A 5 -11.52 -0.88 -21.76
CA ASN A 5 -11.92 -0.99 -20.36
C ASN A 5 -11.20 -2.14 -19.63
N THR A 6 -10.99 -3.28 -20.30
CA THR A 6 -10.27 -4.44 -19.75
C THR A 6 -8.80 -4.11 -19.54
N GLU A 7 -8.16 -3.44 -20.49
CA GLU A 7 -6.75 -3.01 -20.39
C GLU A 7 -6.54 -2.01 -19.26
N LYS A 8 -7.43 -1.00 -19.14
CA LYS A 8 -7.39 -0.03 -18.04
C LYS A 8 -7.57 -0.69 -16.67
N LYS A 9 -8.46 -1.68 -16.58
CA LYS A 9 -8.68 -2.45 -15.33
C LYS A 9 -7.42 -3.24 -14.96
N LEU A 10 -6.86 -3.99 -15.90
CA LEU A 10 -5.62 -4.76 -15.71
C LEU A 10 -4.45 -3.87 -15.29
N PHE A 11 -4.32 -2.68 -15.88
CA PHE A 11 -3.29 -1.73 -15.51
C PHE A 11 -3.46 -1.22 -14.06
N ARG A 12 -4.69 -0.85 -13.67
CA ARG A 12 -5.01 -0.45 -12.30
C ARG A 12 -4.72 -1.56 -11.29
N ASP A 13 -5.09 -2.79 -11.60
CA ASP A 13 -4.85 -3.94 -10.72
C ASP A 13 -3.36 -4.19 -10.50
N LYS A 14 -2.54 -4.06 -11.56
CA LYS A 14 -1.08 -4.16 -11.45
C LYS A 14 -0.49 -3.05 -10.57
N LEU A 15 -0.97 -1.81 -10.73
CA LEU A 15 -0.54 -0.69 -9.89
C LEU A 15 -0.89 -0.91 -8.41
N LEU A 16 -2.14 -1.30 -8.12
CA LEU A 16 -2.60 -1.56 -6.75
C LEU A 16 -1.79 -2.68 -6.10
N LYS A 17 -1.50 -3.76 -6.85
CA LYS A 17 -0.65 -4.86 -6.37
C LYS A 17 0.77 -4.39 -6.07
N GLY A 18 1.36 -3.54 -6.92
CA GLY A 18 2.68 -2.96 -6.69
C GLY A 18 2.73 -2.10 -5.41
N LEU A 19 1.72 -1.25 -5.21
CA LEU A 19 1.59 -0.41 -4.02
C LEU A 19 1.42 -1.24 -2.74
N ASP A 20 0.60 -2.29 -2.77
CA ASP A 20 0.41 -3.20 -1.62
C ASP A 20 1.74 -3.89 -1.22
N VAL A 21 2.50 -4.38 -2.20
CA VAL A 21 3.82 -4.98 -1.95
C VAL A 21 4.81 -3.97 -1.37
N ALA A 22 4.84 -2.74 -1.92
CA ALA A 22 5.72 -1.68 -1.43
C ALA A 22 5.38 -1.29 0.01
N TYR A 23 4.08 -1.15 0.32
CA TYR A 23 3.61 -0.86 1.67
C TYR A 23 4.01 -1.95 2.67
N LYS A 24 3.78 -3.22 2.35
CA LYS A 24 4.18 -4.35 3.22
C LYS A 24 5.68 -4.36 3.51
N ARG A 25 6.52 -4.11 2.50
CA ARG A 25 7.98 -4.02 2.66
C ARG A 25 8.38 -2.84 3.56
N MET A 26 7.78 -1.68 3.37
CA MET A 26 8.02 -0.51 4.22
C MET A 26 7.69 -0.81 5.68
N ILE A 27 6.54 -1.43 5.95
CA ILE A 27 6.14 -1.80 7.32
C ILE A 27 7.12 -2.79 7.94
N ALA A 28 7.55 -3.82 7.19
CA ALA A 28 8.52 -4.80 7.66
C ALA A 28 9.86 -4.15 8.07
N GLU A 29 10.39 -3.24 7.24
CA GLU A 29 11.62 -2.50 7.54
C GLU A 29 11.47 -1.57 8.75
N LYS A 30 10.33 -0.86 8.85
CA LYS A 30 10.03 -0.02 10.01
C LYS A 30 9.97 -0.84 11.31
N ARG A 31 9.34 -2.02 11.27
CA ARG A 31 9.29 -2.95 12.39
C ARG A 31 10.66 -3.49 12.79
N LYS A 32 11.46 -3.93 11.82
CA LYS A 32 12.83 -4.40 12.04
C LYS A 32 13.69 -3.36 12.76
N ASN A 33 13.50 -2.09 12.43
CA ASN A 33 14.24 -0.97 13.02
C ASN A 33 13.56 -0.40 14.29
N ASN A 34 12.53 -1.07 14.82
CA ASN A 34 11.71 -0.62 15.96
C ASN A 34 11.20 0.83 15.80
N GLN A 35 10.96 1.26 14.57
CA GLN A 35 10.54 2.61 14.23
C GLN A 35 9.03 2.76 14.38
N LYS A 36 8.62 3.88 14.97
CA LYS A 36 7.21 4.25 15.10
C LYS A 36 6.57 4.43 13.73
N ILE A 37 5.44 3.75 13.49
CA ILE A 37 4.65 3.90 12.27
C ILE A 37 3.43 4.75 12.61
N VAL A 38 3.24 5.86 11.89
CA VAL A 38 2.09 6.76 12.07
C VAL A 38 1.27 6.72 10.79
N VAL A 39 -0.02 6.39 10.93
CA VAL A 39 -0.96 6.27 9.82
C VAL A 39 -2.22 7.07 10.10
N HIS A 40 -2.82 7.61 9.05
CA HIS A 40 -4.11 8.27 9.15
C HIS A 40 -5.24 7.26 8.86
N ARG A 41 -6.09 6.99 9.85
CA ARG A 41 -7.22 6.07 9.75
C ARG A 41 -8.48 6.78 10.25
N GLU A 42 -9.51 6.83 9.40
CA GLU A 42 -10.84 7.36 9.77
C GLU A 42 -10.80 8.79 10.35
N GLY A 43 -10.00 9.68 9.75
CA GLY A 43 -9.86 11.07 10.23
C GLY A 43 -8.97 11.23 11.47
N LYS A 44 -8.34 10.14 11.95
CA LYS A 44 -7.50 10.14 13.13
C LYS A 44 -6.09 9.68 12.80
N ILE A 45 -5.12 10.31 13.44
CA ILE A 45 -3.72 9.88 13.38
C ILE A 45 -3.53 8.76 14.41
N VAL A 46 -3.25 7.56 13.92
CA VAL A 46 -3.04 6.35 14.74
C VAL A 46 -1.57 5.97 14.68
N THR A 47 -1.00 5.63 15.83
CA THR A 47 0.33 5.03 15.91
C THR A 47 0.21 3.51 15.93
N ILE A 48 0.97 2.85 15.06
CA ILE A 48 1.20 1.41 15.13
C ILE A 48 2.58 1.22 15.76
N ASN A 49 2.59 0.62 16.95
CA ASN A 49 3.85 0.16 17.54
C ASN A 49 4.36 -1.04 16.72
N PRO A 50 5.68 -1.08 16.47
CA PRO A 50 6.30 -2.13 15.66
C PRO A 50 6.05 -3.54 16.21
#